data_AF-A0A3C0A4J7-F1
#
_entry.id   AF-A0A3C0A4J7-F1
#
_cell.length_a   1.000
_cell.length_b   1.000
_cell.length_c   1.000
_cell.angle_alpha   90.00
_cell.angle_beta   90.00
_cell.angle_gamma   90.00
#
_symmetry.space_group_name_H-M   'P 1'
#
loop_
_entity.id
_entity.type
_entity.pdbx_description
1 polymer ?
#
loop_
_entity_poly.entity_id
_entity_poly.type
_entity_poly.pdbx_seq_one_letter_code
_entity_poly.pdbx_strand_id
1 'polypeptide(L)'
;MQIQTSSNTKTYILIAFSLAIVLMLGFVFSIENQPKKTQQKVAKQNDRSVIKTSSVDIANLIKSNTSYLYKDENLFVFATQEGIVPKITFAYKAPLSFREINDLVYIHIFLNDPKVIKTPFYNMTFKAPKLTDTINVDGQQYVLLTKPLLSLPFKDGVIPFKEIKHINLGRFHRKKGRSLDLKQLRIDENKTKKSITKILVPQNANKPDASGFKTIIAYAKESKFKKIRSKRNEALQKGILLTEDKDFIKGEIQLDSEDRLKTAFRLKGDWIDHLNREEQWSYRFVIKDDKTLLGMRKFSIQHPETRKYQWEWLFNKVIKDEGIIGLRYDFVYFKQYIENKNAVAYIDNKLMALEESFDKILIENNQKREGIIIAFDESML
;
A
#
# COMPACT_ATOMS: atom_id res chain seq x y z
N MET A 1 -62.03 -1.18 -38.23
CA MET A 1 -62.01 0.28 -37.99
C MET A 1 -60.56 0.68 -37.75
N GLN A 2 -59.85 1.08 -38.81
CA GLN A 2 -58.46 1.54 -38.73
C GLN A 2 -58.45 2.98 -38.24
N ILE A 3 -57.76 3.23 -37.13
CA ILE A 3 -57.57 4.58 -36.57
C ILE A 3 -56.41 5.22 -37.35
N GLN A 4 -56.73 6.17 -38.22
CA GLN A 4 -55.74 7.07 -38.81
C GLN A 4 -55.25 8.03 -37.73
N THR A 5 -53.99 7.95 -37.35
CA THR A 5 -53.31 8.97 -36.56
C THR A 5 -52.82 10.07 -37.50
N SER A 6 -53.32 11.29 -37.34
CA SER A 6 -52.84 12.44 -38.10
C SER A 6 -51.40 12.79 -37.65
N SER A 7 -50.41 12.62 -38.53
CA SER A 7 -49.03 13.04 -38.27
C SER A 7 -48.96 14.57 -38.32
N ASN A 8 -49.06 15.21 -37.16
CA ASN A 8 -49.00 16.67 -37.07
C ASN A 8 -47.53 17.11 -37.09
N THR A 9 -46.94 17.11 -38.29
CA THR A 9 -45.55 17.53 -38.57
C THR A 9 -45.23 18.92 -38.02
N LYS A 10 -46.23 19.82 -37.91
CA LYS A 10 -46.05 21.14 -37.28
C LYS A 10 -45.71 21.06 -35.80
N THR A 11 -46.25 20.08 -35.07
CA THR A 11 -45.96 19.90 -33.63
C THR A 11 -44.53 19.40 -33.41
N TYR A 12 -44.04 18.50 -34.26
CA TYR A 12 -42.65 18.04 -34.20
C TYR A 12 -41.64 19.13 -34.55
N ILE A 13 -41.98 20.01 -35.51
CA ILE A 13 -41.14 21.17 -35.86
C ILE A 13 -41.05 22.15 -34.68
N LEU A 14 -42.18 22.43 -34.01
CA LEU A 14 -42.21 23.29 -32.81
C LEU A 14 -41.38 22.73 -31.66
N ILE A 15 -41.43 21.41 -31.42
CA ILE A 15 -40.63 20.75 -30.37
C ILE A 15 -39.14 20.73 -30.74
N ALA A 16 -38.79 20.51 -32.01
CA ALA A 16 -37.41 20.56 -32.46
C ALA A 16 -36.84 21.99 -32.35
N PHE A 17 -37.64 23.01 -32.66
CA PHE A 17 -37.23 24.40 -32.55
C PHE A 17 -37.04 24.85 -31.09
N SER A 18 -37.90 24.41 -30.17
CA SER A 18 -37.73 24.70 -28.75
C SER A 18 -36.51 24.00 -28.15
N LEU A 19 -36.21 22.75 -28.55
CA LEU A 19 -34.97 22.06 -28.15
C LEU A 19 -33.71 22.77 -28.67
N ALA A 20 -33.74 23.26 -29.91
CA ALA A 20 -32.62 24.00 -30.49
C ALA A 20 -32.36 25.33 -29.77
N ILE A 21 -33.42 26.03 -29.33
CA ILE A 21 -33.31 27.26 -28.54
C ILE A 21 -32.71 26.96 -27.15
N VAL A 22 -33.11 25.87 -26.49
CA VAL A 22 -32.54 25.46 -25.19
C VAL A 22 -31.05 25.08 -25.33
N LEU A 23 -30.67 24.39 -26.41
CA LEU A 23 -29.27 24.08 -26.71
C LEU A 23 -28.44 25.33 -27.01
N MET A 24 -28.99 26.30 -27.76
CA MET A 24 -28.34 27.58 -28.02
C MET A 24 -28.15 28.41 -26.75
N LEU A 25 -29.17 28.48 -25.88
CA LEU A 25 -29.07 29.16 -24.58
C LEU A 25 -28.04 28.49 -23.67
N GLY A 26 -27.95 27.16 -23.66
CA GLY A 26 -26.91 26.42 -22.94
C GLY A 26 -25.50 26.73 -23.44
N PHE A 27 -25.33 26.96 -24.75
CA PHE A 27 -24.06 27.36 -25.33
C PHE A 27 -23.68 28.81 -25.00
N VAL A 28 -24.63 29.73 -25.02
CA VAL A 28 -24.39 31.14 -24.68
C VAL A 28 -23.98 31.28 -23.19
N PHE A 29 -24.65 30.56 -22.27
CA PHE A 29 -24.26 30.53 -20.86
C PHE A 29 -22.89 29.85 -20.61
N SER A 30 -22.46 28.95 -21.50
CA SER A 30 -21.13 28.32 -21.41
C SER A 30 -20.01 29.25 -21.87
N ILE A 31 -20.29 30.16 -22.80
CA ILE A 31 -19.32 31.15 -23.32
C ILE A 31 -19.21 32.35 -22.37
N GLU A 32 -20.31 32.75 -21.70
CA GLU A 32 -20.33 33.93 -20.84
C GLU A 32 -19.73 33.70 -19.43
N ASN A 33 -19.60 32.43 -19.02
CA ASN A 33 -18.94 32.02 -17.77
C ASN A 33 -17.46 31.64 -17.93
N GLN A 34 -16.77 32.15 -18.96
CA GLN A 34 -15.31 32.12 -19.01
C GLN A 34 -14.75 33.21 -18.07
N PRO A 35 -14.13 32.87 -16.93
CA PRO A 35 -13.62 33.88 -16.01
C PRO A 35 -12.48 34.68 -16.67
N LYS A 36 -12.62 36.01 -16.66
CA LYS A 36 -11.56 36.96 -17.03
C LYS A 36 -10.28 36.62 -16.25
N LYS A 37 -9.20 36.28 -16.97
CA LYS A 37 -7.86 36.04 -16.42
C LYS A 37 -7.34 37.28 -15.71
N THR A 38 -7.66 37.41 -14.42
CA THR A 38 -6.93 38.28 -13.51
C THR A 38 -5.78 37.46 -12.96
N GLN A 39 -4.55 37.83 -13.26
CA GLN A 39 -3.35 37.19 -12.73
C GLN A 39 -3.25 37.45 -11.22
N GLN A 40 -3.96 36.65 -10.42
CA GLN A 40 -3.55 36.42 -9.04
C GLN A 40 -2.34 35.49 -9.05
N LYS A 41 -1.23 35.95 -8.45
CA LYS A 41 -0.09 35.09 -8.11
C LYS A 41 -0.57 34.03 -7.12
N VAL A 42 -1.08 32.92 -7.65
CA VAL A 42 -1.25 31.69 -6.89
C VAL A 42 0.16 31.19 -6.57
N ALA A 43 0.48 31.13 -5.28
CA ALA A 43 1.69 30.50 -4.80
C ALA A 43 1.80 29.09 -5.41
N LYS A 44 2.92 28.79 -6.06
CA LYS A 44 3.19 27.46 -6.63
C LYS A 44 2.96 26.42 -5.53
N GLN A 45 1.85 25.70 -5.66
CA GLN A 45 1.59 24.46 -4.94
C GLN A 45 2.63 23.47 -5.43
N ASN A 46 3.74 23.37 -4.69
CA ASN A 46 4.81 22.44 -4.99
C ASN A 46 4.23 21.02 -5.04
N ASP A 47 4.37 20.44 -6.23
CA ASP A 47 4.28 19.05 -6.63
C ASP A 47 3.36 18.14 -5.80
N ARG A 48 2.29 17.72 -6.48
CA ARG A 48 1.62 16.43 -6.26
C ARG A 48 2.68 15.41 -5.82
N SER A 49 2.52 14.81 -4.66
CA SER A 49 3.28 13.63 -4.26
C SER A 49 2.89 12.48 -5.20
N VAL A 50 3.44 12.52 -6.41
CA VAL A 50 3.49 11.37 -7.31
C VAL A 50 4.37 10.38 -6.57
N ILE A 51 3.75 9.38 -5.95
CA ILE A 51 4.47 8.18 -5.56
C ILE A 51 4.89 7.53 -6.87
N LYS A 52 6.06 7.92 -7.38
CA LYS A 52 6.78 7.07 -8.32
C LYS A 52 7.20 5.87 -7.49
N THR A 53 6.44 4.79 -7.58
CA THR A 53 6.92 3.47 -7.19
C THR A 53 8.26 3.29 -7.87
N SER A 54 9.34 3.35 -7.08
CA SER A 54 10.65 2.99 -7.57
C SER A 54 10.61 1.47 -7.67
N SER A 55 10.16 0.94 -8.82
CA SER A 55 10.42 -0.46 -9.15
C SER A 55 11.90 -0.72 -8.95
N VAL A 56 12.27 -1.93 -8.53
CA VAL A 56 13.69 -2.26 -8.38
C VAL A 56 14.35 -2.03 -9.73
N ASP A 57 15.26 -1.06 -9.80
CA ASP A 57 15.88 -0.65 -11.03
C ASP A 57 16.99 -1.65 -11.38
N ILE A 58 16.57 -2.73 -12.07
CA ILE A 58 17.45 -3.79 -12.55
C ILE A 58 18.58 -3.20 -13.42
N ALA A 59 18.33 -2.14 -14.18
CA ALA A 59 19.35 -1.50 -15.00
C ALA A 59 20.47 -0.90 -14.13
N ASN A 60 20.11 -0.22 -13.05
CA ASN A 60 21.07 0.28 -12.08
C ASN A 60 21.84 -0.83 -11.37
N LEU A 61 21.19 -1.95 -11.01
CA LEU A 61 21.86 -3.09 -10.38
C LEU A 61 22.88 -3.77 -11.31
N ILE A 62 22.55 -3.88 -12.60
CA ILE A 62 23.47 -4.37 -13.64
C ILE A 62 24.65 -3.40 -13.76
N LYS A 63 24.39 -2.10 -13.88
CA LYS A 63 25.42 -1.06 -14.04
C LYS A 63 26.36 -0.98 -12.85
N SER A 64 25.83 -1.01 -11.63
CA SER A 64 26.65 -1.00 -10.41
C SER A 64 27.28 -2.36 -10.11
N ASN A 65 26.94 -3.40 -10.88
CA ASN A 65 27.43 -4.77 -10.73
C ASN A 65 27.35 -5.28 -9.29
N THR A 66 26.21 -5.05 -8.63
CA THR A 66 26.02 -5.36 -7.21
C THR A 66 24.73 -6.13 -6.95
N SER A 67 24.72 -6.95 -5.90
CA SER A 67 23.51 -7.58 -5.35
C SER A 67 22.75 -8.54 -6.26
N TYR A 68 23.48 -9.26 -7.10
CA TYR A 68 22.98 -10.44 -7.80
C TYR A 68 23.14 -11.71 -6.95
N LEU A 69 22.23 -12.67 -7.13
CA LEU A 69 22.38 -14.05 -6.65
C LEU A 69 23.39 -14.84 -7.48
N TYR A 70 23.40 -14.56 -8.78
CA TYR A 70 24.30 -15.20 -9.74
C TYR A 70 24.56 -14.26 -10.90
N LYS A 71 25.76 -14.35 -11.47
CA LYS A 71 26.14 -13.65 -12.68
C LYS A 71 27.10 -14.54 -13.48
N ASP A 72 26.87 -14.61 -14.79
CA ASP A 72 27.85 -15.05 -15.77
C ASP A 72 27.97 -14.02 -16.90
N GLU A 73 28.56 -14.41 -18.04
CA GLU A 73 28.74 -13.53 -19.19
C GLU A 73 27.42 -13.04 -19.81
N ASN A 74 26.36 -13.86 -19.76
CA ASN A 74 25.11 -13.66 -20.48
C ASN A 74 23.90 -13.46 -19.56
N LEU A 75 24.00 -13.81 -18.28
CA LEU A 75 22.90 -13.83 -17.34
C LEU A 75 23.28 -13.15 -16.02
N PHE A 76 22.37 -12.30 -15.55
CA PHE A 76 22.28 -11.96 -14.13
C PHE A 76 21.02 -12.57 -13.52
N VAL A 77 21.12 -13.06 -12.29
CA VAL A 77 19.97 -13.47 -11.49
C VAL A 77 19.91 -12.61 -10.25
N PHE A 78 18.76 -11.98 -10.01
CA PHE A 78 18.53 -11.13 -8.86
C PHE A 78 17.42 -11.71 -7.97
N ALA A 79 17.61 -11.62 -6.65
CA ALA A 79 16.54 -11.71 -5.68
C ALA A 79 16.13 -10.29 -5.31
N THR A 80 14.97 -9.86 -5.77
CA THR A 80 14.45 -8.51 -5.60
C THR A 80 13.14 -8.54 -4.84
N GLN A 81 12.87 -7.53 -4.03
CA GLN A 81 11.58 -7.39 -3.35
C GLN A 81 10.96 -6.04 -3.68
N GLU A 82 9.73 -6.07 -4.22
CA GLU A 82 8.92 -4.87 -4.42
C GLU A 82 7.73 -4.93 -3.46
N GLY A 83 7.70 -4.01 -2.49
CA GLY A 83 6.74 -4.07 -1.39
C GLY A 83 6.90 -5.35 -0.57
N ILE A 84 5.83 -6.13 -0.44
CA ILE A 84 5.82 -7.41 0.29
C ILE A 84 6.08 -8.63 -0.59
N VAL A 85 6.19 -8.47 -1.92
CA VAL A 85 6.29 -9.61 -2.85
C VAL A 85 7.76 -9.86 -3.22
N PRO A 86 8.38 -10.95 -2.75
CA PRO A 86 9.71 -11.34 -3.17
C PRO A 86 9.65 -11.90 -4.60
N LYS A 87 10.67 -11.62 -5.40
CA LYS A 87 10.76 -11.98 -6.81
C LYS A 87 12.16 -12.48 -7.14
N ILE A 88 12.23 -13.45 -8.05
CA ILE A 88 13.47 -13.84 -8.72
C ILE A 88 13.41 -13.32 -10.15
N THR A 89 14.39 -12.50 -10.54
CA THR A 89 14.49 -11.91 -11.87
C THR A 89 15.74 -12.40 -12.56
N PHE A 90 15.56 -12.99 -13.74
CA PHE A 90 16.64 -13.35 -14.65
C PHE A 90 16.77 -12.23 -15.69
N ALA A 91 17.94 -11.63 -15.83
CA ALA A 91 18.26 -10.64 -16.85
C ALA A 91 19.28 -11.22 -17.83
N TYR A 92 18.81 -11.67 -18.98
CA TYR A 92 19.65 -12.25 -20.04
C TYR A 92 20.04 -11.15 -21.03
N LYS A 93 21.30 -11.14 -21.49
CA LYS A 93 21.69 -10.30 -22.63
C LYS A 93 20.91 -10.72 -23.88
N ALA A 94 20.35 -9.75 -24.59
CA ALA A 94 19.77 -9.99 -25.89
C ALA A 94 20.87 -10.05 -26.98
N PRO A 95 20.69 -10.88 -28.02
CA PRO A 95 19.55 -11.76 -28.26
C PRO A 95 19.60 -13.05 -27.43
N LEU A 96 18.43 -13.59 -27.08
CA LEU A 96 18.33 -14.89 -26.41
C LEU A 96 18.69 -16.03 -27.37
N SER A 97 19.41 -17.03 -26.86
CA SER A 97 19.65 -18.31 -27.54
C SER A 97 18.36 -19.13 -27.69
N PHE A 98 18.38 -20.10 -28.60
CA PHE A 98 17.26 -21.02 -28.80
C PHE A 98 16.83 -21.72 -27.50
N ARG A 99 17.78 -22.13 -26.66
CA ARG A 99 17.48 -22.79 -25.38
C ARG A 99 16.95 -21.82 -24.34
N GLU A 100 17.35 -20.55 -24.35
CA GLU A 100 16.79 -19.51 -23.48
C GLU A 100 15.36 -19.12 -23.88
N ILE A 101 14.98 -19.30 -25.13
CA ILE A 101 13.60 -19.10 -25.56
C ILE A 101 12.72 -20.31 -25.18
N ASN A 102 13.21 -21.52 -25.42
CA ASN A 102 12.36 -22.72 -25.44
C ASN A 102 12.37 -23.57 -24.16
N ASP A 103 13.44 -23.53 -23.36
CA ASP A 103 13.51 -24.36 -22.16
C ASP A 103 12.60 -23.80 -21.06
N LEU A 104 12.07 -24.68 -20.20
CA LEU A 104 11.34 -24.30 -19.01
C LEU A 104 12.32 -23.78 -17.96
N VAL A 105 11.99 -22.65 -17.33
CA VAL A 105 12.69 -22.14 -16.15
C VAL A 105 12.12 -22.84 -14.92
N TYR A 106 12.98 -23.36 -14.05
CA TYR A 106 12.60 -23.89 -12.75
C TYR A 106 13.29 -23.13 -11.63
N ILE A 107 12.60 -23.02 -10.50
CA ILE A 107 13.10 -22.48 -9.23
C ILE A 107 12.63 -23.45 -8.14
N HIS A 108 13.58 -24.09 -7.48
CA HIS A 108 13.37 -24.98 -6.34
C HIS A 108 13.80 -24.23 -5.08
N ILE A 109 12.84 -23.96 -4.21
CA ILE A 109 13.05 -23.16 -2.99
C ILE A 109 13.13 -24.11 -1.81
N PHE A 110 14.29 -24.15 -1.16
CA PHE A 110 14.51 -24.92 0.05
C PHE A 110 14.31 -24.00 1.25
N LEU A 111 13.40 -24.37 2.14
CA LEU A 111 13.05 -23.56 3.31
C LEU A 111 13.98 -23.86 4.49
N ASN A 112 14.08 -22.90 5.41
CA ASN A 112 14.75 -23.08 6.70
C ASN A 112 14.01 -24.12 7.56
N ASP A 113 12.67 -24.05 7.59
CA ASP A 113 11.81 -25.09 8.15
C ASP A 113 11.13 -25.89 7.02
N PRO A 114 11.59 -27.12 6.74
CA PRO A 114 11.00 -27.95 5.70
C PRO A 114 9.58 -28.43 6.04
N LYS A 115 9.15 -28.41 7.32
CA LYS A 115 7.82 -28.90 7.73
C LYS A 115 6.66 -28.06 7.19
N VAL A 116 6.93 -26.82 6.78
CA VAL A 116 5.95 -25.90 6.17
C VAL A 116 5.38 -26.47 4.86
N ILE A 117 6.13 -27.34 4.18
CA ILE A 117 5.72 -27.96 2.91
C ILE A 117 5.91 -29.49 2.98
N LYS A 118 5.06 -30.24 2.27
CA LYS A 118 5.13 -31.72 2.26
C LYS A 118 6.22 -32.28 1.34
N THR A 119 7.08 -31.43 0.79
CA THR A 119 8.06 -31.78 -0.25
C THR A 119 9.44 -31.23 0.13
N PRO A 120 10.55 -31.78 -0.39
CA PRO A 120 11.89 -31.32 -0.02
C PRO A 120 12.18 -29.86 -0.41
N PHE A 121 11.44 -29.32 -1.38
CA PHE A 121 11.52 -27.94 -1.85
C PHE A 121 10.20 -27.52 -2.49
N TYR A 122 9.90 -26.24 -2.44
CA TYR A 122 8.79 -25.66 -3.18
C TYR A 122 9.20 -25.48 -4.65
N ASN A 123 8.51 -26.16 -5.57
CA ASN A 123 8.82 -26.11 -7.00
C ASN A 123 8.02 -25.02 -7.71
N MET A 124 8.69 -24.16 -8.45
CA MET A 124 8.09 -23.20 -9.37
C MET A 124 8.65 -23.42 -10.76
N THR A 125 7.78 -23.61 -11.75
CA THR A 125 8.21 -23.80 -13.15
C THR A 125 7.40 -22.88 -14.06
N PHE A 126 8.05 -22.29 -15.06
CA PHE A 126 7.41 -21.40 -16.03
C PHE A 126 8.15 -21.39 -17.37
N LYS A 127 7.45 -21.08 -18.46
CA LYS A 127 8.09 -20.75 -19.75
C LYS A 127 8.46 -19.27 -19.76
N ALA A 128 9.48 -18.91 -20.54
CA ALA A 128 9.68 -17.50 -20.89
C ALA A 128 8.37 -16.95 -21.49
N PRO A 129 7.81 -15.85 -20.96
CA PRO A 129 6.59 -15.26 -21.48
C PRO A 129 6.82 -14.76 -22.91
N LYS A 130 5.76 -14.78 -23.74
CA LYS A 130 5.82 -14.31 -25.15
C LYS A 130 6.03 -12.79 -25.24
N LEU A 131 5.60 -12.04 -24.23
CA LEU A 131 5.98 -10.65 -24.01
C LEU A 131 7.08 -10.64 -22.95
N THR A 132 8.25 -10.13 -23.31
CA THR A 132 9.39 -10.00 -22.41
C THR A 132 9.62 -8.53 -22.10
N ASP A 133 9.63 -8.18 -20.83
CA ASP A 133 10.14 -6.89 -20.40
C ASP A 133 11.61 -6.77 -20.82
N THR A 134 11.98 -5.65 -21.44
CA THR A 134 13.36 -5.40 -21.85
C THR A 134 13.87 -4.10 -21.24
N ILE A 135 15.17 -4.06 -20.96
CA ILE A 135 15.86 -2.87 -20.49
C ILE A 135 17.15 -2.68 -21.27
N ASN A 136 17.64 -1.45 -21.35
CA ASN A 136 18.94 -1.15 -21.96
C ASN A 136 19.88 -0.62 -20.88
N VAL A 137 21.09 -1.18 -20.81
CA VAL A 137 22.14 -0.77 -19.88
C VAL A 137 23.42 -0.56 -20.66
N ASP A 138 23.90 0.68 -20.71
CA ASP A 138 25.14 1.07 -21.41
C ASP A 138 25.21 0.52 -22.86
N GLY A 139 24.10 0.58 -23.59
CA GLY A 139 23.98 0.11 -24.98
C GLY A 139 23.70 -1.39 -25.15
N GLN A 140 23.78 -2.19 -24.09
CA GLN A 140 23.39 -3.60 -24.11
C GLN A 140 21.92 -3.78 -23.71
N GLN A 141 21.14 -4.43 -24.56
CA GLN A 141 19.77 -4.81 -24.23
C GLN A 141 19.74 -6.08 -23.37
N TYR A 142 18.88 -6.10 -22.36
CA TYR A 142 18.60 -7.27 -21.54
C TYR A 142 17.11 -7.63 -21.60
N VAL A 143 16.83 -8.93 -21.62
CA VAL A 143 15.51 -9.52 -21.50
C VAL A 143 15.30 -9.98 -20.06
N LEU A 144 14.22 -9.50 -19.44
CA LEU A 144 13.86 -9.80 -18.06
C LEU A 144 12.81 -10.93 -18.01
N LEU A 145 13.11 -11.96 -17.21
CA LEU A 145 12.16 -13.00 -16.84
C LEU A 145 11.98 -12.95 -15.32
N THR A 146 10.84 -12.48 -14.86
CA THR A 146 10.58 -12.30 -13.42
C THR A 146 9.53 -13.28 -12.92
N LYS A 147 9.83 -13.95 -11.81
CA LYS A 147 8.91 -14.86 -11.12
C LYS A 147 8.66 -14.37 -9.69
N PRO A 148 7.43 -13.94 -9.34
CA PRO A 148 7.08 -13.64 -7.95
C PRO A 148 6.96 -14.94 -7.14
N LEU A 149 7.46 -14.93 -5.91
CA LEU A 149 7.49 -16.06 -5.00
C LEU A 149 6.18 -16.17 -4.21
N LEU A 150 5.08 -16.40 -4.93
CA LEU A 150 3.74 -16.56 -4.36
C LEU A 150 3.52 -17.99 -3.88
N SER A 151 2.87 -18.16 -2.73
CA SER A 151 2.60 -19.48 -2.15
C SER A 151 1.47 -19.43 -1.12
N LEU A 152 0.42 -20.22 -1.35
CA LEU A 152 -0.76 -20.34 -0.47
C LEU A 152 -0.49 -20.82 0.97
N PRO A 153 0.46 -21.74 1.26
CA PRO A 153 0.70 -22.20 2.63
C PRO A 153 1.35 -21.14 3.56
N PHE A 154 1.78 -20.00 3.02
CA PHE A 154 2.33 -18.90 3.82
C PHE A 154 1.22 -17.90 4.13
N LYS A 155 1.20 -17.38 5.38
CA LYS A 155 0.13 -16.51 5.90
C LYS A 155 -0.17 -15.30 5.01
N ASP A 156 0.88 -14.72 4.42
CA ASP A 156 0.79 -13.53 3.57
C ASP A 156 0.69 -13.85 2.07
N GLY A 157 0.54 -15.13 1.70
CA GLY A 157 0.46 -15.59 0.31
C GLY A 157 1.79 -15.51 -0.47
N VAL A 158 2.91 -15.24 0.21
CA VAL A 158 4.25 -15.08 -0.35
C VAL A 158 5.28 -15.88 0.45
N ILE A 159 6.39 -16.28 -0.18
CA ILE A 159 7.53 -16.94 0.49
C ILE A 159 8.58 -15.88 0.86
N PRO A 160 8.70 -15.44 2.12
CA PRO A 160 9.65 -14.40 2.50
C PRO A 160 11.09 -14.87 2.32
N PHE A 161 12.01 -14.01 1.87
CA PHE A 161 13.43 -14.37 1.69
C PHE A 161 14.09 -14.92 2.96
N LYS A 162 13.71 -14.39 4.14
CA LYS A 162 14.20 -14.86 5.45
C LYS A 162 13.88 -16.33 5.75
N GLU A 163 12.88 -16.90 5.08
CA GLU A 163 12.44 -18.29 5.27
C GLU A 163 13.13 -19.24 4.29
N ILE A 164 13.87 -18.70 3.32
CA ILE A 164 14.56 -19.46 2.28
C ILE A 164 15.97 -19.80 2.76
N LYS A 165 16.27 -21.09 2.89
CA LYS A 165 17.62 -21.61 3.18
C LYS A 165 18.53 -21.44 1.97
N HIS A 166 18.05 -21.86 0.81
CA HIS A 166 18.72 -21.68 -0.48
C HIS A 166 17.77 -21.94 -1.65
N ILE A 167 18.21 -21.58 -2.85
CA ILE A 167 17.50 -21.79 -4.09
C ILE A 167 18.38 -22.61 -5.03
N ASN A 168 17.77 -23.61 -5.69
CA ASN A 168 18.31 -24.16 -6.91
C ASN A 168 17.45 -23.65 -8.07
N LEU A 169 18.05 -23.24 -9.17
CA LEU A 169 17.29 -22.73 -10.30
C LEU A 169 18.00 -23.05 -11.59
N GLY A 170 17.28 -22.99 -12.69
CA GLY A 170 17.88 -23.30 -13.97
C GLY A 170 16.86 -23.41 -15.08
N ARG A 171 17.30 -24.07 -16.15
CA ARG A 171 16.54 -24.27 -17.36
C ARG A 171 16.59 -25.73 -17.79
N PHE A 172 15.45 -26.25 -18.23
CA PHE A 172 15.33 -27.64 -18.62
C PHE A 172 14.44 -27.82 -19.84
N HIS A 173 14.87 -28.71 -20.73
CA HIS A 173 14.08 -29.20 -21.84
C HIS A 173 13.88 -30.72 -21.70
N ARG A 174 12.62 -31.17 -21.82
CA ARG A 174 12.23 -32.57 -21.59
C ARG A 174 13.10 -33.60 -22.34
N LYS A 175 13.50 -33.30 -23.57
CA LYS A 175 14.33 -34.19 -24.41
C LYS A 175 15.84 -33.87 -24.40
N LYS A 176 16.22 -32.64 -24.05
CA LYS A 176 17.61 -32.15 -24.20
C LYS A 176 18.32 -31.93 -22.87
N GLY A 177 17.67 -32.27 -21.76
CA GLY A 177 18.23 -32.11 -20.42
C GLY A 177 18.29 -30.65 -19.98
N ARG A 178 19.14 -30.36 -18.99
CA ARG A 178 19.32 -29.01 -18.43
C ARG A 178 20.21 -28.16 -19.35
N SER A 179 19.87 -26.88 -19.51
CA SER A 179 20.75 -25.87 -20.12
C SER A 179 21.46 -25.02 -19.07
N LEU A 180 20.84 -24.89 -17.90
CA LEU A 180 21.35 -24.18 -16.75
C LEU A 180 20.94 -24.96 -15.51
N ASP A 181 21.85 -25.17 -14.57
CA ASP A 181 21.58 -25.90 -13.32
C ASP A 181 22.38 -25.31 -12.16
N LEU A 182 21.90 -24.19 -11.63
CA LEU A 182 22.51 -23.49 -10.51
C LEU A 182 21.99 -24.06 -9.20
N LYS A 183 22.90 -24.37 -8.28
CA LYS A 183 22.59 -25.02 -7.01
C LYS A 183 23.10 -24.21 -5.84
N GLN A 184 22.39 -24.34 -4.72
CA GLN A 184 22.75 -23.77 -3.41
C GLN A 184 22.96 -22.26 -3.44
N LEU A 185 22.19 -21.54 -4.25
CA LEU A 185 22.19 -20.08 -4.26
C LEU A 185 21.58 -19.58 -2.95
N ARG A 186 22.37 -18.88 -2.15
CA ARG A 186 21.94 -18.34 -0.85
C ARG A 186 21.60 -16.86 -0.99
N ILE A 187 20.49 -16.47 -0.37
CA ILE A 187 20.11 -15.07 -0.20
C ILE A 187 20.75 -14.62 1.12
N ASP A 188 21.80 -13.81 1.04
CA ASP A 188 22.56 -13.31 2.21
C ASP A 188 22.53 -11.78 2.20
N GLU A 189 22.22 -11.19 3.36
CA GLU A 189 22.21 -9.75 3.61
C GLU A 189 23.52 -9.07 3.21
N ASN A 190 24.67 -9.77 3.24
CA ASN A 190 25.96 -9.21 2.84
C ASN A 190 26.19 -9.19 1.33
N LYS A 191 25.69 -10.20 0.58
CA LYS A 191 25.85 -10.29 -0.89
C LYS A 191 24.71 -9.63 -1.66
N THR A 192 23.49 -9.64 -1.11
CA THR A 192 22.26 -9.15 -1.76
C THR A 192 21.75 -7.81 -1.18
N LYS A 193 22.58 -7.13 -0.39
CA LYS A 193 22.28 -5.92 0.41
C LYS A 193 21.56 -4.77 -0.33
N LYS A 194 21.77 -4.59 -1.65
CA LYS A 194 21.07 -3.56 -2.45
C LYS A 194 19.80 -4.05 -3.16
N SER A 195 19.55 -5.36 -3.23
CA SER A 195 18.36 -5.94 -3.91
C SER A 195 17.22 -6.25 -2.95
N ILE A 196 17.52 -6.34 -1.65
CA ILE A 196 16.53 -6.55 -0.58
C ILE A 196 15.96 -5.22 -0.07
N THR A 197 16.63 -4.08 -0.32
CA THR A 197 16.26 -2.83 0.34
C THR A 197 16.27 -1.63 -0.62
N LYS A 198 15.18 -1.49 -1.37
CA LYS A 198 14.52 -0.18 -1.44
C LYS A 198 13.09 -0.39 -0.95
N ILE A 199 12.93 -0.30 0.37
CA ILE A 199 11.70 0.27 0.92
C ILE A 199 11.43 1.53 0.10
N LEU A 200 10.18 1.76 -0.28
CA LEU A 200 9.74 2.95 -0.99
C LEU A 200 10.31 4.20 -0.28
N VAL A 201 11.40 4.75 -0.81
CA VAL A 201 11.96 6.02 -0.31
C VAL A 201 11.69 7.06 -1.40
N PRO A 202 10.84 8.07 -1.13
CA PRO A 202 10.65 9.20 -2.03
C PRO A 202 12.00 9.88 -2.33
N GLN A 203 12.18 10.38 -3.56
CA GLN A 203 13.47 10.92 -4.07
C GLN A 203 14.04 12.13 -3.28
N ASN A 204 13.36 12.60 -2.23
CA ASN A 204 13.77 13.76 -1.42
C ASN A 204 14.34 13.37 -0.04
N ALA A 205 14.94 12.18 0.11
CA ALA A 205 15.46 11.67 1.38
C ALA A 205 16.88 12.19 1.73
N ASN A 206 17.14 13.48 1.55
CA ASN A 206 18.34 14.14 2.09
C ASN A 206 18.09 14.71 3.50
N LYS A 207 17.35 13.98 4.33
CA LYS A 207 17.25 14.21 5.78
C LYS A 207 17.24 12.84 6.49
N PRO A 208 17.70 12.76 7.76
CA PRO A 208 17.91 11.49 8.47
C PRO A 208 16.65 10.62 8.72
N ASP A 209 15.49 11.01 8.20
CA ASP A 209 14.20 10.34 8.36
C ASP A 209 13.82 9.55 7.09
N ALA A 210 14.74 8.67 6.66
CA ALA A 210 14.88 8.10 5.31
C ALA A 210 13.73 7.22 4.76
N SER A 211 12.47 7.45 5.12
CA SER A 211 11.29 6.76 4.58
C SER A 211 10.21 7.69 4.02
N GLY A 212 10.25 8.99 4.34
CA GLY A 212 9.22 9.95 3.94
C GLY A 212 7.88 9.83 4.70
N PHE A 213 7.74 8.86 5.61
CA PHE A 213 6.55 8.75 6.47
C PHE A 213 6.67 9.62 7.71
N LYS A 214 5.57 10.26 8.08
CA LYS A 214 5.43 10.99 9.34
C LYS A 214 5.45 10.04 10.52
N THR A 215 5.97 10.49 11.65
CA THR A 215 5.96 9.76 12.92
C THR A 215 4.87 10.31 13.82
N ILE A 216 4.02 9.43 14.35
CA ILE A 216 3.05 9.77 15.38
C ILE A 216 3.46 9.07 16.68
N ILE A 217 3.52 9.81 17.77
CA ILE A 217 3.84 9.28 19.09
C ILE A 217 2.65 9.50 20.01
N ALA A 218 2.09 8.44 20.58
CA ALA A 218 1.08 8.53 21.62
C ALA A 218 1.72 8.39 23.00
N TYR A 219 1.34 9.26 23.93
CA TYR A 219 1.79 9.27 25.32
C TYR A 219 0.66 8.89 26.26
N ALA A 220 0.93 8.00 27.20
CA ALA A 220 -0.01 7.67 28.26
C ALA A 220 0.72 7.37 29.57
N LYS A 221 0.06 7.67 30.69
CA LYS A 221 0.53 7.22 32.00
C LYS A 221 0.31 5.70 32.13
N GLU A 222 1.28 4.99 32.70
CA GLU A 222 1.22 3.54 32.97
C GLU A 222 -0.07 3.17 33.75
N SER A 223 -0.48 4.01 34.71
CA SER A 223 -1.73 3.81 35.47
C SER A 223 -2.99 3.78 34.61
N LYS A 224 -2.99 4.44 33.45
CA LYS A 224 -4.08 4.43 32.48
C LYS A 224 -3.87 3.33 31.44
N PHE A 225 -2.63 3.14 30.98
CA PHE A 225 -2.30 2.14 29.95
C PHE A 225 -2.57 0.70 30.40
N LYS A 226 -2.52 0.40 31.70
CA LYS A 226 -3.00 -0.88 32.26
C LYS A 226 -4.41 -1.27 31.82
N LYS A 227 -5.31 -0.29 31.66
CA LYS A 227 -6.67 -0.54 31.15
C LYS A 227 -6.66 -1.08 29.72
N ILE A 228 -5.82 -0.51 28.85
CA ILE A 228 -5.64 -0.96 27.46
C ILE A 228 -5.10 -2.40 27.44
N ARG A 229 -4.07 -2.70 28.23
CA ARG A 229 -3.50 -4.06 28.33
C ARG A 229 -4.55 -5.07 28.80
N SER A 230 -5.32 -4.75 29.84
CA SER A 230 -6.39 -5.62 30.36
C SER A 230 -7.46 -5.87 29.30
N LYS A 231 -7.92 -4.82 28.61
CA LYS A 231 -8.94 -4.93 27.58
C LYS A 231 -8.47 -5.78 26.39
N ARG A 232 -7.20 -5.65 26.00
CA ARG A 232 -6.59 -6.50 24.97
C ARG A 232 -6.58 -7.96 25.40
N ASN A 233 -6.10 -8.25 26.61
CA ASN A 233 -6.00 -9.63 27.10
C ASN A 233 -7.38 -10.29 27.19
N GLU A 234 -8.38 -9.57 27.68
CA GLU A 234 -9.77 -10.02 27.68
C GLU A 234 -10.27 -10.34 26.26
N ALA A 235 -10.02 -9.45 25.30
CA ALA A 235 -10.44 -9.66 23.91
C ALA A 235 -9.74 -10.86 23.25
N LEU A 236 -8.44 -11.06 23.52
CA LEU A 236 -7.71 -12.22 23.02
C LEU A 236 -8.21 -13.53 23.63
N GLN A 237 -8.63 -13.53 24.90
CA GLN A 237 -9.22 -14.69 25.55
C GLN A 237 -10.61 -15.01 25.00
N LYS A 238 -11.43 -13.98 24.74
CA LYS A 238 -12.81 -14.15 24.24
C LYS A 238 -12.89 -14.33 22.72
N GLY A 239 -11.83 -14.01 21.98
CA GLY A 239 -11.82 -13.99 20.52
C GLY A 239 -12.52 -12.77 19.89
N ILE A 240 -13.02 -11.84 20.70
CA ILE A 240 -13.77 -10.65 20.27
C ILE A 240 -13.47 -9.46 21.19
N LEU A 241 -13.33 -8.27 20.62
CA LEU A 241 -13.15 -7.01 21.32
C LEU A 241 -14.49 -6.26 21.40
N LEU A 242 -15.09 -6.23 22.60
CA LEU A 242 -16.29 -5.41 22.85
C LEU A 242 -15.86 -4.01 23.27
N THR A 243 -16.22 -2.97 22.52
CA THR A 243 -15.77 -1.60 22.82
C THR A 243 -16.89 -0.68 23.27
N GLU A 244 -16.61 0.13 24.29
CA GLU A 244 -17.55 1.12 24.83
C GLU A 244 -16.86 2.49 25.01
N ASP A 245 -17.62 3.57 25.17
CA ASP A 245 -17.07 4.92 25.39
C ASP A 245 -16.23 5.01 26.67
N LYS A 246 -16.58 4.22 27.70
CA LYS A 246 -15.79 4.16 28.93
C LYS A 246 -14.37 3.63 28.68
N ASP A 247 -14.11 2.92 27.58
CA ASP A 247 -12.81 2.32 27.28
C ASP A 247 -11.74 3.32 26.84
N PHE A 248 -12.12 4.55 26.52
CA PHE A 248 -11.16 5.62 26.24
C PHE A 248 -10.30 5.95 27.46
N ILE A 249 -8.98 5.99 27.25
CA ILE A 249 -8.01 6.52 28.21
C ILE A 249 -7.55 7.91 27.77
N LYS A 250 -7.21 8.76 28.76
CA LYS A 250 -6.61 10.08 28.50
C LYS A 250 -5.11 9.93 28.23
N GLY A 251 -4.60 10.69 27.27
CA GLY A 251 -3.18 10.76 26.94
C GLY A 251 -2.86 12.00 26.13
N GLU A 252 -1.69 11.98 25.50
CA GLU A 252 -1.25 13.00 24.55
C GLU A 252 -0.80 12.35 23.25
N ILE A 253 -0.73 13.13 22.17
CA ILE A 253 -0.26 12.68 20.87
C ILE A 253 0.59 13.76 20.23
N GLN A 254 1.65 13.34 19.54
CA GLN A 254 2.60 14.21 18.89
C GLN A 254 2.81 13.78 17.44
N LEU A 255 2.91 14.74 16.54
CA LEU A 255 3.34 14.54 15.17
C LEU A 255 4.80 14.99 15.05
N ASP A 256 5.67 14.10 14.59
CA ASP A 256 7.09 14.35 14.40
C ASP A 256 7.71 15.03 15.64
N SER A 257 8.15 16.29 15.52
CA SER A 257 8.70 17.11 16.62
C SER A 257 7.79 18.28 17.02
N GLU A 258 6.50 18.25 16.64
CA GLU A 258 5.52 19.28 16.96
C GLU A 258 5.06 19.23 18.43
N ASP A 259 4.25 20.20 18.87
CA ASP A 259 3.73 20.21 20.24
C ASP A 259 2.77 19.04 20.51
N ARG A 260 2.78 18.56 21.77
CA ARG A 260 1.85 17.53 22.21
C ARG A 260 0.42 18.05 22.26
N LEU A 261 -0.50 17.27 21.71
CA LEU A 261 -1.94 17.53 21.76
C LEU A 261 -2.60 16.59 22.76
N LYS A 262 -3.55 17.11 23.55
CA LYS A 262 -4.38 16.25 24.40
C LYS A 262 -5.25 15.35 23.53
N THR A 263 -5.29 14.07 23.88
CA THR A 263 -6.09 13.07 23.17
C THR A 263 -6.77 12.13 24.14
N ALA A 264 -7.81 11.47 23.67
CA ALA A 264 -8.31 10.24 24.28
C ALA A 264 -8.23 9.11 23.27
N PHE A 265 -7.81 7.92 23.69
CA PHE A 265 -7.71 6.79 22.79
C PHE A 265 -8.10 5.45 23.44
N ARG A 266 -8.55 4.51 22.61
CA ARG A 266 -8.91 3.14 22.98
C ARG A 266 -8.49 2.15 21.90
N LEU A 267 -8.55 0.86 22.20
CA LEU A 267 -8.40 -0.19 21.20
C LEU A 267 -9.53 -0.10 20.15
N LYS A 268 -9.20 -0.47 18.91
CA LYS A 268 -10.09 -0.46 17.74
C LYS A 268 -10.34 -1.89 17.26
N GLY A 269 -11.53 -2.09 16.68
CA GLY A 269 -11.95 -3.30 15.99
C GLY A 269 -12.90 -4.13 16.85
N ASP A 270 -13.58 -5.06 16.20
CA ASP A 270 -14.42 -6.06 16.87
C ASP A 270 -13.69 -7.41 16.90
N TRP A 271 -12.90 -7.71 15.88
CA TRP A 271 -12.11 -8.94 15.78
C TRP A 271 -10.68 -8.78 16.32
N ILE A 272 -10.07 -9.91 16.69
CA ILE A 272 -8.72 -9.97 17.25
C ILE A 272 -7.61 -9.71 16.21
N ASP A 273 -7.91 -9.61 14.92
CA ASP A 273 -6.96 -9.25 13.85
C ASP A 273 -6.31 -7.87 14.08
N HIS A 274 -7.03 -6.98 14.76
CA HIS A 274 -6.54 -5.69 15.22
C HIS A 274 -5.57 -5.76 16.41
N LEU A 275 -5.48 -6.89 17.12
CA LEU A 275 -4.87 -7.02 18.45
C LEU A 275 -3.85 -8.17 18.59
N ASN A 276 -3.94 -9.20 17.75
CA ASN A 276 -3.23 -10.47 17.89
C ASN A 276 -1.70 -10.34 17.76
N ARG A 277 -1.22 -9.27 17.13
CA ARG A 277 0.20 -8.94 17.05
C ARG A 277 0.70 -8.41 18.39
N GLU A 278 1.90 -8.80 18.77
CA GLU A 278 2.47 -8.40 20.06
C GLU A 278 2.70 -6.88 20.14
N GLU A 279 3.18 -6.26 19.06
CA GLU A 279 3.60 -4.85 19.07
C GLU A 279 2.78 -3.95 18.14
N GLN A 280 1.76 -4.44 17.41
CA GLN A 280 1.05 -3.63 16.39
C GLN A 280 -0.46 -3.62 16.62
N TRP A 281 -0.90 -3.02 17.72
CA TRP A 281 -2.33 -2.94 18.07
C TRP A 281 -2.98 -1.77 17.36
N SER A 282 -4.26 -1.92 17.07
CA SER A 282 -5.05 -0.86 16.45
C SER A 282 -5.77 -0.01 17.48
N TYR A 283 -5.79 1.30 17.24
CA TYR A 283 -6.33 2.29 18.15
C TYR A 283 -7.24 3.29 17.42
N ARG A 284 -8.20 3.81 18.16
CA ARG A 284 -9.00 4.98 17.78
C ARG A 284 -8.63 6.15 18.68
N PHE A 285 -8.31 7.28 18.07
CA PHE A 285 -7.92 8.52 18.72
C PHE A 285 -8.97 9.61 18.53
N VAL A 286 -9.14 10.44 19.56
CA VAL A 286 -10.00 11.62 19.56
C VAL A 286 -9.22 12.79 20.17
N ILE A 287 -8.80 13.73 19.32
CA ILE A 287 -8.14 14.97 19.73
C ILE A 287 -9.10 15.83 20.54
N LYS A 288 -8.58 16.50 21.55
CA LYS A 288 -9.33 17.37 22.47
C LYS A 288 -9.07 18.85 22.19
N ASP A 289 -9.82 19.70 22.89
CA ASP A 289 -9.64 21.15 22.91
C ASP A 289 -9.78 21.81 21.52
N ASP A 290 -10.71 21.30 20.69
CA ASP A 290 -10.99 21.75 19.30
C ASP A 290 -9.76 21.84 18.39
N LYS A 291 -8.71 21.07 18.72
CA LYS A 291 -7.52 20.91 17.89
C LYS A 291 -7.68 19.76 16.90
N THR A 292 -6.79 19.71 15.93
CA THR A 292 -6.69 18.61 14.96
C THR A 292 -5.25 18.13 14.84
N LEU A 293 -5.08 16.85 14.47
CA LEU A 293 -3.80 16.28 14.04
C LEU A 293 -3.93 15.98 12.54
N LEU A 294 -3.08 16.56 11.70
CA LEU A 294 -3.17 16.40 10.23
C LEU A 294 -4.57 16.76 9.67
N GLY A 295 -5.22 17.76 10.26
CA GLY A 295 -6.58 18.17 9.87
C GLY A 295 -7.69 17.21 10.32
N MET A 296 -7.38 16.21 11.16
CA MET A 296 -8.35 15.25 11.68
C MET A 296 -8.55 15.44 13.19
N ARG A 297 -9.81 15.44 13.62
CA ARG A 297 -10.16 15.41 15.05
C ARG A 297 -10.32 13.97 15.57
N LYS A 298 -10.83 13.08 14.72
CA LYS A 298 -11.02 11.65 15.02
C LYS A 298 -10.34 10.82 13.93
N PHE A 299 -9.53 9.87 14.33
CA PHE A 299 -8.84 8.98 13.40
C PHE A 299 -8.46 7.67 14.09
N SER A 300 -8.01 6.72 13.29
CA SER A 300 -7.50 5.45 13.74
C SER A 300 -6.07 5.26 13.29
N ILE A 301 -5.26 4.63 14.13
CA ILE A 301 -3.95 4.10 13.74
C ILE A 301 -4.04 2.59 13.91
N GLN A 302 -3.92 1.85 12.82
CA GLN A 302 -4.23 0.42 12.79
C GLN A 302 -3.23 -0.37 11.94
N HIS A 303 -3.19 -1.67 12.17
CA HIS A 303 -2.31 -2.52 11.39
C HIS A 303 -2.76 -2.52 9.91
N PRO A 304 -1.87 -2.29 8.92
CA PRO A 304 -2.26 -2.17 7.51
C PRO A 304 -3.05 -3.38 6.95
N GLU A 305 -2.73 -4.59 7.38
CA GLU A 305 -3.42 -5.82 6.94
C GLU A 305 -4.96 -5.77 7.13
N THR A 306 -5.46 -5.11 8.18
CA THR A 306 -6.91 -5.04 8.47
C THR A 306 -7.68 -4.26 7.39
N ARG A 307 -6.95 -3.52 6.56
CA ARG A 307 -7.44 -2.78 5.39
C ARG A 307 -6.73 -3.19 4.11
N LYS A 308 -6.23 -4.44 4.07
CA LYS A 308 -5.51 -5.00 2.92
C LYS A 308 -4.33 -4.12 2.48
N TYR A 309 -3.54 -3.62 3.42
CA TYR A 309 -2.33 -2.83 3.15
C TYR A 309 -2.64 -1.57 2.31
N GLN A 310 -2.07 -1.45 1.11
CA GLN A 310 -2.22 -0.27 0.25
C GLN A 310 -3.58 -0.18 -0.48
N TRP A 311 -4.41 -1.22 -0.42
CA TRP A 311 -5.68 -1.26 -1.15
C TRP A 311 -6.62 -0.14 -0.70
N GLU A 312 -6.81 0.04 0.60
CA GLU A 312 -7.67 1.10 1.14
C GLU A 312 -7.14 2.50 0.83
N TRP A 313 -5.81 2.67 0.88
CA TRP A 313 -5.15 3.91 0.47
C TRP A 313 -5.47 4.24 -0.99
N LEU A 314 -5.28 3.27 -1.89
CA LEU A 314 -5.54 3.45 -3.33
C LEU A 314 -7.01 3.71 -3.60
N PHE A 315 -7.91 2.98 -2.95
CA PHE A 315 -9.35 3.17 -3.05
C PHE A 315 -9.74 4.60 -2.72
N ASN A 316 -9.27 5.14 -1.58
CA ASN A 316 -9.56 6.51 -1.17
C ASN A 316 -8.96 7.57 -2.11
N LYS A 317 -7.90 7.26 -2.86
CA LYS A 317 -7.38 8.15 -3.92
C LYS A 317 -8.30 8.18 -5.13
N VAL A 318 -8.65 7.00 -5.65
CA VAL A 318 -9.48 6.86 -6.85
C VAL A 318 -10.85 7.51 -6.65
N ILE A 319 -11.53 7.25 -5.54
CA ILE A 319 -12.87 7.83 -5.32
C ILE A 319 -12.83 9.36 -5.19
N LYS A 320 -11.75 9.92 -4.64
CA LYS A 320 -11.57 11.38 -4.54
C LYS A 320 -11.34 12.01 -5.89
N ASP A 321 -10.58 11.34 -6.76
CA ASP A 321 -10.35 11.81 -8.14
C ASP A 321 -11.67 11.85 -8.94
N GLU A 322 -12.61 10.95 -8.62
CA GLU A 322 -13.98 10.94 -9.16
C GLU A 322 -14.95 11.89 -8.41
N GLY A 323 -14.46 12.73 -7.49
CA GLY A 323 -15.27 13.71 -6.76
C GLY A 323 -16.22 13.12 -5.72
N ILE A 324 -16.04 11.84 -5.37
CA ILE A 324 -16.75 11.13 -4.29
C ILE A 324 -16.03 11.40 -2.96
N ILE A 325 -16.80 11.44 -1.86
CA ILE A 325 -16.25 11.65 -0.52
C ILE A 325 -15.35 10.46 -0.15
N GLY A 326 -14.06 10.74 0.05
CA GLY A 326 -13.09 9.76 0.54
C GLY A 326 -12.42 10.19 1.85
N LEU A 327 -11.94 9.22 2.60
CA LEU A 327 -11.22 9.43 3.86
C LEU A 327 -9.80 9.94 3.61
N ARG A 328 -9.23 10.73 4.52
CA ARG A 328 -7.77 10.83 4.61
C ARG A 328 -7.25 9.48 5.08
N TYR A 329 -6.45 8.86 4.23
CA TYR A 329 -5.81 7.58 4.50
C TYR A 329 -4.34 7.68 4.11
N ASP A 330 -3.44 7.31 5.02
CA ASP A 330 -1.99 7.32 4.78
C ASP A 330 -1.27 6.30 5.67
N PHE A 331 0.06 6.24 5.59
CA PHE A 331 0.89 5.42 6.45
C PHE A 331 1.81 6.28 7.32
N VAL A 332 1.97 5.86 8.58
CA VAL A 332 2.79 6.58 9.57
C VAL A 332 3.63 5.59 10.37
N TYR A 333 4.80 6.03 10.82
CA TYR A 333 5.45 5.33 11.92
C TYR A 333 4.73 5.65 13.21
N PHE A 334 4.36 4.63 13.97
CA PHE A 334 3.64 4.81 15.22
C PHE A 334 4.46 4.28 16.40
N LYS A 335 4.52 5.08 17.46
CA LYS A 335 5.16 4.72 18.72
C LYS A 335 4.26 5.05 19.88
N GLN A 336 4.39 4.29 20.95
CA GLN A 336 3.68 4.55 22.20
C GLN A 336 4.68 4.70 23.33
N TYR A 337 4.57 5.80 24.06
CA TYR A 337 5.41 6.12 25.21
C TYR A 337 4.54 6.00 26.45
N ILE A 338 4.99 5.15 27.37
CA ILE A 338 4.24 4.77 28.55
C ILE A 338 5.01 5.27 29.76
N GLU A 339 4.52 6.38 30.31
CA GLU A 339 5.19 7.16 31.34
C GLU A 339 4.84 6.64 32.73
N ASN A 340 5.86 6.39 33.54
CA ASN A 340 5.76 6.18 34.99
C ASN A 340 6.57 7.28 35.70
N LYS A 341 6.42 7.41 37.03
CA LYS A 341 7.10 8.44 37.84
C LYS A 341 8.62 8.50 37.62
N ASN A 342 9.25 7.35 37.35
CA ASN A 342 10.72 7.21 37.33
C ASN A 342 11.27 6.61 36.01
N ALA A 343 10.42 6.26 35.05
CA ALA A 343 10.84 5.57 33.83
C ALA A 343 9.83 5.76 32.69
N VAL A 344 10.31 5.63 31.45
CA VAL A 344 9.47 5.60 30.24
C VAL A 344 9.72 4.28 29.54
N ALA A 345 8.66 3.47 29.40
CA ALA A 345 8.67 2.33 28.50
C ALA A 345 8.13 2.77 27.13
N TYR A 346 8.52 2.08 26.07
CA TYR A 346 7.95 2.35 24.75
C TYR A 346 7.61 1.08 23.99
N ILE A 347 6.62 1.19 23.10
CA ILE A 347 6.26 0.19 22.10
C ILE A 347 6.51 0.82 20.74
N ASP A 348 7.34 0.20 19.92
CA ASP A 348 7.59 0.64 18.55
C ASP A 348 6.65 -0.13 17.61
N ASN A 349 5.47 0.44 17.37
CA ASN A 349 4.42 -0.20 16.55
C ASN A 349 4.77 -0.25 15.06
N LYS A 350 5.94 0.26 14.66
CA LYS A 350 6.43 0.29 13.27
C LYS A 350 5.46 1.06 12.36
N LEU A 351 5.44 0.70 11.07
CA LEU A 351 4.58 1.31 10.08
C LEU A 351 3.13 0.85 10.29
N MET A 352 2.23 1.81 10.46
CA MET A 352 0.80 1.62 10.69
C MET A 352 0.00 2.43 9.67
N ALA A 353 -1.23 2.02 9.41
CA ALA A 353 -2.17 2.79 8.60
C ALA A 353 -2.89 3.83 9.46
N LEU A 354 -2.93 5.07 8.96
CA LEU A 354 -3.69 6.19 9.51
C LEU A 354 -4.99 6.34 8.71
N GLU A 355 -6.13 6.21 9.37
CA GLU A 355 -7.46 6.29 8.75
C GLU A 355 -8.32 7.36 9.45
N GLU A 356 -8.76 8.37 8.71
CA GLU A 356 -9.73 9.35 9.18
C GLU A 356 -11.04 8.69 9.59
N SER A 357 -11.66 9.19 10.66
CA SER A 357 -13.00 8.77 11.05
C SER A 357 -14.04 9.77 10.56
N PHE A 358 -15.28 9.30 10.36
CA PHE A 358 -16.39 10.16 9.99
C PHE A 358 -16.58 11.30 11.00
N ASP A 359 -16.52 12.53 10.47
CA ASP A 359 -16.67 13.77 11.20
C ASP A 359 -17.09 14.88 10.24
N LYS A 360 -17.54 16.02 10.76
CA LYS A 360 -17.88 17.21 9.95
C LYS A 360 -16.70 17.67 9.08
N ILE A 361 -15.50 17.62 9.67
CA ILE A 361 -14.23 17.99 9.03
C ILE A 361 -13.89 17.10 7.82
N LEU A 362 -14.33 15.84 7.80
CA LEU A 362 -14.17 14.96 6.63
C LEU A 362 -14.92 15.52 5.43
N ILE A 363 -16.15 16.00 5.64
CA ILE A 363 -17.01 16.52 4.58
C ILE A 363 -16.40 17.79 3.98
N GLU A 364 -15.95 18.70 4.84
CA GLU A 364 -15.26 19.93 4.46
C GLU A 364 -13.95 19.64 3.71
N ASN A 365 -13.19 18.63 4.15
CA ASN A 365 -11.97 18.20 3.46
C ASN A 365 -12.22 17.72 2.03
N ASN A 366 -13.41 17.15 1.76
CA ASN A 366 -13.82 16.72 0.43
C ASN A 366 -14.50 17.86 -0.36
N GLN A 367 -14.37 19.12 0.08
CA GLN A 367 -14.95 20.31 -0.55
C GLN A 367 -16.47 20.22 -0.73
N LYS A 368 -17.14 19.56 0.22
CA LYS A 368 -18.60 19.47 0.28
C LYS A 368 -19.11 20.28 1.48
N ARG A 369 -20.37 20.72 1.40
CA ARG A 369 -21.06 21.38 2.51
C ARG A 369 -21.38 20.36 3.60
N GLU A 370 -21.15 20.73 4.86
CA GLU A 370 -21.50 19.92 6.02
C GLU A 370 -22.99 19.52 5.99
N GLY A 371 -23.26 18.27 6.35
CA GLY A 371 -24.61 17.71 6.44
C GLY A 371 -24.69 16.52 7.40
N ILE A 372 -25.82 15.83 7.39
CA ILE A 372 -26.04 14.66 8.25
C ILE A 372 -25.25 13.47 7.70
N ILE A 373 -24.47 12.82 8.56
CA ILE A 373 -23.80 11.55 8.28
C ILE A 373 -24.66 10.44 8.89
N ILE A 374 -25.11 9.51 8.05
CA ILE A 374 -25.92 8.35 8.46
C ILE A 374 -25.04 7.10 8.26
N ALA A 375 -25.08 6.19 9.23
CA ALA A 375 -24.45 4.88 9.14
C ALA A 375 -25.52 3.80 9.25
N PHE A 376 -25.25 2.63 8.67
CA PHE A 376 -26.09 1.45 8.89
C PHE A 376 -25.92 0.96 10.33
N ASP A 377 -27.02 0.49 10.91
CA ASP A 377 -26.97 -0.20 12.20
C ASP A 377 -26.41 -1.61 11.99
N GLU A 378 -25.22 -1.84 12.52
CA GLU A 378 -24.51 -3.12 12.43
C GLU A 378 -24.80 -4.04 13.64
N SER A 379 -25.71 -3.67 14.55
CA SER A 379 -26.02 -4.47 15.75
C SER A 379 -26.72 -5.80 15.49
N MET A 380 -27.22 -6.01 14.26
CA MET A 380 -27.88 -7.25 13.83
C MET A 380 -27.02 -8.15 12.94
N LEU A 381 -25.74 -7.80 12.73
CA LEU A 381 -24.74 -8.61 12.02
C LEU A 381 -23.85 -9.34 13.03
#